data_AF-A0AAV8WU85-F1
#
_entry.id   AF-A0AAV8WU85-F1
#
_cell.length_a   1.000
_cell.length_b   1.000
_cell.length_c   1.000
_cell.angle_alpha   90.00
_cell.angle_beta   90.00
_cell.angle_gamma   90.00
#
_symmetry.space_group_name_H-M   'P 1'
#
loop_
_entity.id
_entity.type
_entity.pdbx_description
1 polymer ?
#
loop_
_entity_poly.entity_id
_entity_poly.type
_entity_poly.pdbx_seq_one_letter_code
_entity_poly.pdbx_strand_id
1 'polypeptide(L)' 'MAKMEQLYGILSDDEDMIDLINIIDHPRAPRQFRNRENQFGKWNDVEFFQRFRLSKDTVNFVLENIQDIIASPTERYVY' A
#
# COMPACT_ATOMS: atom_id res chain seq x y z
N MET A 1 -17.86 17.68 29.78
CA MET A 1 -17.57 19.10 29.52
C MET A 1 -16.13 19.31 29.05
N ALA A 2 -15.10 18.92 29.82
CA ALA A 2 -13.69 19.16 29.51
C ALA A 2 -13.17 18.67 28.12
N LYS A 3 -13.74 17.58 27.57
CA LYS A 3 -13.30 17.01 26.28
C LYS A 3 -13.74 17.86 25.06
N MET A 4 -14.83 18.62 25.19
CA MET A 4 -15.31 19.51 24.11
C MET A 4 -14.51 20.81 24.09
N GLU A 5 -14.21 21.41 25.25
CA GLU A 5 -13.34 22.60 25.32
C GLU A 5 -11.94 22.34 24.77
N GLN A 6 -11.37 21.15 25.01
CA GLN A 6 -10.10 20.74 24.42
C GLN A 6 -10.16 20.64 22.90
N LEU A 7 -11.28 20.18 22.33
CA LEU A 7 -11.47 20.11 20.88
C LEU A 7 -11.57 21.51 20.27
N TYR A 8 -12.25 22.45 20.93
CA TYR A 8 -12.32 23.85 20.50
C TYR A 8 -10.97 24.58 20.56
N GLY A 9 -10.10 24.22 21.52
CA GLY A 9 -8.74 24.76 21.60
C GLY A 9 -7.76 24.18 20.56
N ILE A 10 -8.08 23.03 19.95
CA ILE A 10 -7.28 22.39 18.89
C ILE A 10 -7.75 22.83 17.50
N LEU A 11 -9.05 23.15 17.33
CA LEU A 11 -9.63 23.64 16.07
C LEU A 11 -9.72 25.17 16.02
N SER A 12 -8.93 25.87 16.85
CA SER A 12 -8.99 27.33 16.95
C SER A 12 -8.25 28.04 15.83
N ASP A 13 -7.47 27.32 15.03
CA ASP A 13 -6.79 27.82 13.83
C ASP A 13 -7.59 27.46 12.57
N ASP A 14 -7.69 28.40 11.64
CA ASP A 14 -8.44 28.24 10.40
C ASP A 14 -7.84 27.13 9.53
N GLU A 15 -6.52 26.90 9.60
CA GLU A 15 -5.83 25.80 8.90
C GLU A 15 -6.26 24.42 9.41
N ASP A 16 -6.35 24.23 10.73
CA ASP A 16 -6.79 22.97 11.35
C ASP A 16 -8.26 22.65 11.02
N MET A 17 -9.09 23.69 10.92
CA MET A 17 -10.47 23.56 10.45
C MET A 17 -10.55 23.15 8.98
N ILE A 18 -9.73 23.76 8.12
CA ILE A 18 -9.65 23.41 6.69
C ILE A 18 -9.19 21.98 6.50
N ASP A 19 -8.20 21.53 7.26
CA ASP A 19 -7.73 20.14 7.22
C ASP A 19 -8.80 19.15 7.70
N LEU A 20 -9.56 19.49 8.74
CA LEU A 20 -10.68 18.68 9.18
C LEU A 20 -11.79 18.60 8.11
N ILE A 21 -12.15 19.73 7.49
CA ILE A 21 -13.11 19.78 6.38
C ILE A 21 -12.61 18.92 5.22
N ASN A 22 -11.34 19.02 4.85
CA ASN A 22 -10.74 18.21 3.79
C ASN A 22 -10.80 16.70 4.09
N ILE A 23 -10.58 16.29 5.35
CA ILE A 23 -10.69 14.87 5.76
C ILE A 23 -12.14 14.37 5.68
N ILE A 24 -13.11 15.22 6.01
CA ILE A 24 -14.55 14.89 6.01
C ILE A 24 -15.12 14.88 4.59
N ASP A 25 -14.83 15.91 3.79
CA ASP A 25 -15.34 16.08 2.43
C ASP A 25 -14.64 15.16 1.43
N HIS A 26 -13.38 14.80 1.69
CA HIS A 26 -12.58 13.90 0.86
C HIS A 26 -12.11 12.70 1.66
N PRO A 27 -13.03 11.83 2.13
CA PRO A 27 -12.65 10.67 2.90
C PRO A 27 -11.74 9.79 2.05
N ARG A 28 -10.57 9.44 2.58
CA ARG A 28 -9.64 8.52 1.91
C ARG A 28 -10.39 7.26 1.56
N ALA A 29 -10.24 6.80 0.31
CA ALA A 29 -10.82 5.55 -0.12
C ALA A 29 -10.40 4.44 0.86
N PRO A 30 -11.34 3.60 1.33
CA PRO A 30 -11.03 2.55 2.27
C PRO A 30 -9.95 1.64 1.70
N ARG A 31 -8.97 1.30 2.53
CA ARG A 31 -7.83 0.49 2.11
C ARG A 31 -8.32 -0.88 1.64
N GLN A 32 -8.22 -1.14 0.34
CA GLN A 32 -8.55 -2.43 -0.23
C GLN A 32 -7.35 -3.38 -0.13
N PHE A 33 -7.45 -4.35 0.78
CA PHE A 33 -6.51 -5.47 0.82
C PHE A 33 -6.87 -6.46 -0.28
N ARG A 34 -6.04 -6.51 -1.33
CA ARG A 34 -6.18 -7.51 -2.39
C ARG A 34 -5.31 -8.70 -2.04
N ASN A 35 -5.90 -9.89 -2.06
CA ASN A 35 -5.13 -11.12 -1.97
C ASN A 35 -4.29 -11.26 -3.26
N ARG A 36 -2.98 -11.00 -3.15
CA ARG A 36 -2.06 -11.16 -4.28
C ARG A 36 -1.63 -12.62 -4.34
N GLU A 37 -2.23 -13.35 -5.27
CA GLU A 37 -1.89 -14.75 -5.50
C GLU A 37 -0.45 -14.89 -6.00
N ASN A 38 0.27 -15.88 -5.47
CA ASN A 38 1.62 -16.19 -5.90
C ASN A 38 1.62 -16.77 -7.33
N GLN A 39 2.04 -15.95 -8.30
CA GLN A 39 2.04 -16.34 -9.71
C GLN A 39 3.07 -17.45 -10.03
N PHE A 40 4.12 -17.59 -9.24
CA PHE A 40 5.12 -18.66 -9.44
C PHE A 40 4.54 -20.05 -9.13
N GLY A 41 3.66 -20.14 -8.14
CA GLY A 41 2.98 -21.38 -7.77
C GLY A 41 1.74 -21.67 -8.61
N LYS A 42 1.10 -20.62 -9.15
CA LYS A 42 -0.13 -20.76 -9.94
C LYS A 42 0.07 -21.40 -11.31
N TRP A 43 1.14 -21.02 -12.01
CA TRP A 43 1.37 -21.39 -13.40
C TRP A 43 2.52 -22.39 -13.49
N ASN A 44 2.41 -23.38 -14.39
CA ASN A 44 3.58 -24.17 -14.77
C ASN A 44 4.55 -23.32 -15.62
N ASP A 45 5.75 -23.82 -15.90
CA ASP A 45 6.80 -23.00 -16.53
C ASP A 45 6.45 -22.59 -17.96
N VAL A 46 5.74 -23.44 -18.71
CA VAL A 46 5.29 -23.16 -20.07
C VAL A 46 4.22 -22.06 -20.06
N GLU A 47 3.21 -22.20 -19.21
CA GLU A 47 2.14 -21.20 -19.05
C GLU A 47 2.70 -19.86 -18.54
N PHE A 48 3.62 -19.92 -17.58
CA PHE A 48 4.28 -18.76 -17.03
C PHE A 48 5.06 -18.02 -18.13
N PHE A 49 5.85 -18.75 -18.93
CA PHE A 49 6.60 -18.16 -20.04
C PHE A 49 5.68 -17.58 -21.11
N GLN A 50 4.61 -18.27 -21.48
CA GLN A 50 3.65 -17.74 -22.45
C GLN A 50 2.99 -16.44 -21.99
N ARG A 51 2.70 -16.34 -20.70
CA ARG A 51 2.00 -15.20 -20.09
C ARG A 51 2.90 -14.01 -19.81
N PHE A 52 4.08 -14.24 -19.23
CA PHE A 52 4.99 -13.19 -18.76
C PHE A 52 6.20 -12.97 -19.68
N ARG A 53 6.38 -13.85 -20.68
CA ARG A 53 7.49 -13.80 -21.66
C ARG A 53 8.88 -13.89 -21.05
N LEU A 54 8.95 -14.36 -19.81
CA LEU A 54 10.16 -14.62 -19.04
C LEU A 54 10.00 -15.97 -18.34
N SER A 55 11.09 -16.71 -18.20
CA SER A 55 11.10 -17.89 -17.34
C SER A 55 11.07 -17.46 -15.87
N LYS A 56 10.64 -18.36 -14.99
CA LYS A 56 10.65 -18.12 -13.54
C LYS A 56 12.06 -17.79 -13.04
N ASP A 57 13.07 -18.50 -13.55
CA ASP A 57 14.47 -18.26 -13.19
C ASP A 57 14.93 -16.86 -13.58
N THR A 58 14.57 -16.37 -14.77
CA THR A 58 14.90 -15.00 -15.19
C THR A 58 14.19 -13.98 -14.31
N VAL A 59 12.92 -14.21 -13.94
CA VAL A 59 12.21 -13.30 -13.04
C VAL A 59 12.88 -13.29 -11.66
N ASN A 60 13.27 -14.44 -11.11
CA ASN A 60 14.00 -14.51 -9.84
C ASN A 60 15.33 -13.75 -9.90
N PHE A 61 16.12 -13.95 -10.96
CA PHE A 61 17.35 -13.20 -11.18
C PHE A 61 17.09 -11.69 -11.19
N VAL A 62 16.08 -11.21 -11.93
CA VAL A 62 15.73 -9.78 -11.95
C VAL A 62 15.32 -9.30 -10.55
N LEU A 63 14.49 -10.07 -9.84
CA LEU A 63 14.03 -9.73 -8.50
C LEU A 63 15.20 -9.58 -7.52
N GLU A 64 16.16 -10.50 -7.53
CA GLU A 64 17.37 -10.42 -6.68
C GLU A 64 18.16 -9.13 -6.89
N ASN A 65 18.17 -8.59 -8.12
CA ASN A 65 18.89 -7.37 -8.45
C ASN A 65 18.14 -6.08 -8.08
N ILE A 66 16.80 -6.12 -8.01
CA ILE A 66 15.99 -4.91 -7.81
C ILE A 66 15.22 -4.88 -6.49
N GLN A 67 15.20 -6.00 -5.74
CA GLN A 67 14.38 -6.16 -4.53
C GLN A 67 14.60 -5.01 -3.53
N ASP A 68 15.84 -4.59 -3.33
CA ASP A 68 16.19 -3.53 -2.37
C ASP A 68 15.69 -2.16 -2.82
N ILE A 69 15.53 -1.96 -4.13
CA ILE A 69 15.05 -0.70 -4.73
C ILE A 69 13.52 -0.65 -4.68
N ILE A 70 12.85 -1.78 -4.90
CA ILE A 70 11.39 -1.86 -4.95
C ILE A 70 10.75 -2.23 -3.60
N ALA A 71 11.56 -2.63 -2.62
CA ALA A 71 11.12 -2.87 -1.26
C ALA A 71 10.47 -1.59 -0.72
N SER A 72 9.18 -1.67 -0.42
CA SER A 72 8.50 -0.56 0.23
C SER A 72 9.12 -0.37 1.62
N PRO A 73 9.43 0.86 2.05
CA PRO A 73 9.89 1.14 3.42
C PRO A 73 8.82 0.89 4.50
N THR A 74 7.68 0.27 4.13
CA THR A 74 6.64 -0.12 5.08
C THR A 74 6.78 -1.61 5.40
N GLU A 75 6.94 -1.92 6.68
CA GLU A 75 6.85 -3.26 7.26
C GLU A 75 5.47 -3.87 6.96
N ARG A 76 5.29 -4.42 5.75
CA ARG A 76 4.09 -5.19 5.37
C ARG A 76 4.27 -6.69 5.53
N TYR A 77 5.46 -7.11 5.98
CA TYR A 77 5.86 -8.50 6.13
C TYR A 77 6.43 -8.73 7.53
N VAL A 78 5.60 -8.58 8.56
CA VAL A 78 5.86 -9.19 9.87
C VAL A 78 4.97 -10.43 9.91
N TYR A 79 5.59 -11.59 9.76
CA TYR A 79 4.98 -12.91 10.00
C TYR A 79 5.37 -13.39 11.40
#